data_AF-A0A9Q0ZXQ1-F1
#
_entry.id   AF-A0A9Q0ZXQ1-F1
#
_cell.length_a   1.000
_cell.length_b   1.000
_cell.length_c   1.000
_cell.angle_alpha   90.00
_cell.angle_beta   90.00
_cell.angle_gamma   90.00
#
_symmetry.space_group_name_H-M   'P 1'
#
loop_
_entity.id
_entity.type
_entity.pdbx_description
1 polymer ?
#
loop_
_entity_poly.entity_id
_entity_poly.type
_entity_poly.pdbx_seq_one_letter_code
_entity_poly.pdbx_strand_id
1 'polypeptide(L)'
;MNLGTETLWYLELSGNFLTGFEQSIDILPWNNLRDLKLSGNKLGGALPIPPRSIISYMVSDNRLTGEIPQAICNLPSLVFLQLSSNNLSSKLPQCLGNISHSASVLDLRNNSFSGDIPDAFSSDCTLREIDFSQNQLEGKIPRSLANCTQLEILNIGENKINDVFPSWLGIFPKLRVLILRSNRLHGVIGKPRATFEFQRLQIVDLSGNCFRGLCGKPLSRKCGNGEDSLPAAKRDEGSAAYPLEFGWKVVVIGYASGLVIGVILGCVMDTRKYEWLVKNYFARWQR
;
A
#
# COMPACT_ATOMS: atom_id res chain seq x y z
N MET A 1 16.41 29.55 -4.58
CA MET A 1 15.28 30.48 -4.30
C MET A 1 15.51 31.15 -2.95
N ASN A 2 15.81 32.44 -2.92
CA ASN A 2 15.80 33.23 -1.67
C ASN A 2 14.38 33.80 -1.44
N LEU A 3 13.39 32.92 -1.39
CA LEU A 3 12.01 33.27 -1.07
C LEU A 3 11.89 33.42 0.44
N GLY A 4 11.17 34.45 0.89
CA GLY A 4 11.02 34.84 2.30
C GLY A 4 10.95 33.66 3.25
N THR A 5 12.09 33.31 3.85
CA THR A 5 12.27 32.14 4.72
C THR A 5 11.37 32.20 5.95
N GLU A 6 10.95 33.41 6.32
CA GLU A 6 10.04 33.67 7.44
C GLU A 6 8.58 33.87 7.02
N THR A 7 8.29 34.17 5.74
CA THR A 7 6.93 34.53 5.31
C THR A 7 6.26 33.48 4.43
N LEU A 8 7.03 32.57 3.83
CA LEU A 8 6.51 31.54 2.95
C LEU A 8 5.78 30.46 3.76
N TRP A 9 4.47 30.35 3.54
CA TRP A 9 3.61 29.36 4.19
C TRP A 9 3.05 28.32 3.21
N TYR A 10 3.08 28.60 1.90
CA TYR A 10 2.61 27.70 0.84
C TYR A 10 3.62 27.70 -0.32
N LEU A 11 4.02 26.51 -0.78
CA LEU A 11 4.89 26.32 -1.93
C LEU A 11 4.36 25.19 -2.82
N GLU A 12 4.02 25.54 -4.07
CA GLU A 12 3.57 24.60 -5.10
C GLU A 12 4.54 24.65 -6.28
N LEU A 13 5.20 23.53 -6.53
CA LEU A 13 6.15 23.33 -7.62
C LEU A 13 5.91 21.99 -8.32
N SER A 14 4.75 21.35 -8.12
CA SER A 14 4.44 20.05 -8.71
C SER A 14 4.37 20.11 -10.24
N GLY A 15 4.68 19.01 -10.92
CA GLY A 15 4.59 18.89 -12.38
C GLY A 15 5.67 19.66 -13.15
N ASN A 16 6.84 19.87 -12.55
CA ASN A 16 7.97 20.56 -13.17
C ASN A 16 9.12 19.59 -13.48
N PHE A 17 10.26 20.14 -13.91
CA PHE A 17 11.48 19.37 -14.21
C PHE A 17 12.59 19.59 -13.17
N LEU A 18 12.24 19.95 -11.93
CA LEU A 18 13.22 20.24 -10.88
C LEU A 18 14.05 19.00 -10.56
N THR A 19 15.38 19.14 -10.51
CA THR A 19 16.32 18.02 -10.29
C THR A 19 16.89 17.97 -8.88
N GLY A 20 16.83 19.09 -8.15
CA GLY A 20 17.29 19.17 -6.76
C GLY A 20 17.31 20.61 -6.27
N PHE A 21 17.77 20.78 -5.03
CA PHE A 21 18.12 22.09 -4.48
C PHE A 21 19.60 22.37 -4.78
N GLU A 22 19.92 23.62 -5.12
CA GLU A 22 21.26 24.04 -5.57
C GLU A 22 22.36 23.82 -4.50
N GLN A 23 21.95 23.75 -3.23
CA GLN A 23 22.75 23.28 -2.12
C GLN A 23 22.15 21.97 -1.61
N SER A 24 22.98 21.01 -1.18
CA SER A 24 22.55 19.79 -0.49
C SER A 24 21.93 20.15 0.87
N ILE A 25 20.70 20.62 0.81
CA ILE A 25 19.96 21.08 1.97
C ILE A 25 19.16 19.88 2.48
N ASP A 26 19.63 19.30 3.57
CA ASP A 26 18.88 18.28 4.28
C ASP A 26 17.65 18.89 4.96
N ILE A 27 17.69 20.16 5.37
CA ILE A 27 16.62 20.86 6.11
C ILE A 27 16.16 22.11 5.37
N LEU A 28 14.90 22.13 4.93
CA LEU A 28 14.34 23.24 4.17
C LEU A 28 14.34 24.55 5.00
N PRO A 29 14.69 25.71 4.39
CA PRO A 29 14.93 26.95 5.13
C PRO A 29 13.65 27.73 5.50
N TRP A 30 12.47 27.27 5.09
CA TRP A 30 11.20 28.00 5.24
C TRP A 30 10.50 27.65 6.55
N ASN A 31 10.82 28.36 7.64
CA ASN A 31 10.38 28.00 8.99
C ASN A 31 8.85 27.98 9.18
N ASN A 32 8.11 28.76 8.40
CA ASN A 32 6.65 28.89 8.51
C ASN A 32 5.88 28.14 7.42
N LEU A 33 6.56 27.28 6.63
CA LEU A 33 5.93 26.53 5.55
C LEU A 33 4.95 25.48 6.08
N ARG A 34 3.70 25.58 5.63
CA ARG A 34 2.61 24.65 5.98
C ARG A 34 2.29 23.67 4.87
N ASP A 35 2.38 24.12 3.62
CA ASP A 35 2.08 23.31 2.45
C ASP A 35 3.29 23.28 1.53
N LEU A 36 3.83 22.09 1.32
CA LEU A 36 4.93 21.85 0.39
C LEU A 36 4.51 20.79 -0.62
N LYS A 37 4.38 21.22 -1.88
CA LYS A 37 3.99 20.36 -3.00
C LYS A 37 5.06 20.37 -4.07
N LEU A 38 5.72 19.23 -4.20
CA LEU A 38 6.86 18.97 -5.08
C LEU A 38 6.60 17.79 -6.02
N SER A 39 5.36 17.28 -6.08
CA SER A 39 5.05 16.02 -6.75
C SER A 39 5.28 16.08 -8.25
N GLY A 40 5.70 14.98 -8.89
CA GLY A 40 5.88 14.94 -10.34
C GLY A 40 7.04 15.82 -10.82
N ASN A 41 8.22 15.65 -10.21
CA ASN A 41 9.46 16.33 -10.58
C ASN A 41 10.56 15.28 -10.88
N LYS A 42 11.82 15.72 -10.96
CA LYS A 42 13.00 14.86 -11.14
C LYS A 42 13.96 14.95 -9.94
N LEU A 43 13.44 15.32 -8.76
CA LEU A 43 14.24 15.53 -7.55
C LEU A 43 14.98 14.25 -7.19
N GLY A 44 16.31 14.31 -7.13
CA GLY A 44 17.17 13.23 -6.66
C GLY A 44 17.79 13.52 -5.30
N GLY A 45 18.59 12.58 -4.79
CA GLY A 45 19.23 12.71 -3.47
C GLY A 45 18.35 12.25 -2.32
N ALA A 46 18.66 12.69 -1.11
CA ALA A 46 17.90 12.35 0.10
C ALA A 46 16.57 13.12 0.16
N LEU A 47 15.60 12.56 0.89
CA LEU A 47 14.34 13.24 1.17
C LEU A 47 14.59 14.51 2.02
N PRO A 48 14.20 15.71 1.55
CA PRO A 48 14.38 16.93 2.34
C PRO A 48 13.52 16.90 3.61
N ILE A 49 14.02 17.53 4.67
CA ILE A 49 13.34 17.63 5.96
C ILE A 49 12.53 18.93 5.97
N PRO A 50 11.20 18.87 6.05
CA PRO A 50 10.36 20.06 6.14
C PRO A 50 10.44 20.69 7.55
N PRO A 51 10.02 21.97 7.71
CA PRO A 51 9.91 22.58 9.03
C PRO A 51 8.82 21.90 9.87
N ARG A 52 8.86 22.11 11.19
CA ARG A 52 7.86 21.57 12.14
C ARG A 52 6.44 22.12 11.93
N SER A 53 6.30 23.24 11.23
CA SER A 53 5.02 23.89 10.89
C SER A 53 4.27 23.20 9.75
N ILE A 54 4.89 22.21 9.09
CA ILE A 54 4.31 21.54 7.93
C ILE A 54 3.02 20.79 8.30
N ILE A 55 2.02 20.95 7.44
CA ILE A 55 0.71 20.28 7.50
C ILE A 55 0.58 19.30 6.34
N SER A 56 1.00 19.74 5.15
CA SER A 56 0.90 18.96 3.92
C SER A 56 2.28 18.82 3.29
N TYR A 57 2.79 17.59 3.24
CA TYR A 57 4.06 17.27 2.62
C TYR A 57 3.86 16.29 1.47
N MET A 58 3.83 16.81 0.24
CA MET A 58 3.55 16.08 -0.99
C MET A 58 4.79 16.07 -1.89
N VAL A 59 5.47 14.93 -1.98
CA VAL A 59 6.73 14.77 -2.72
C VAL A 59 6.71 13.51 -3.60
N SER A 60 5.51 13.07 -3.99
CA SER A 60 5.34 11.88 -4.81
C SER A 60 5.96 12.03 -6.20
N ASP A 61 6.17 10.91 -6.89
CA ASP A 61 6.58 10.89 -8.31
C ASP A 61 7.88 11.69 -8.55
N ASN A 62 8.96 11.28 -7.87
CA ASN A 62 10.29 11.87 -7.97
C ASN A 62 11.35 10.76 -8.04
N ARG A 63 12.64 11.10 -7.88
CA ARG A 63 13.78 10.16 -7.90
C ARG A 63 14.53 10.15 -6.57
N LEU A 64 13.84 10.47 -5.47
CA LEU A 64 14.45 10.54 -4.15
C LEU A 64 14.92 9.16 -3.71
N THR A 65 15.99 9.13 -2.93
CA THR A 65 16.71 7.92 -2.48
C THR A 65 17.00 8.04 -0.99
N GLY A 66 17.55 6.96 -0.40
CA GLY A 66 17.87 6.93 1.03
C GLY A 66 16.66 6.62 1.89
N GLU A 67 16.77 6.86 3.19
CA GLU A 67 15.75 6.52 4.18
C GLU A 67 14.82 7.71 4.51
N ILE A 68 13.73 7.45 5.23
CA ILE A 68 12.89 8.49 5.83
C ILE A 68 13.62 9.05 7.07
N PRO A 69 13.98 10.36 7.12
CA PRO A 69 14.63 10.94 8.29
C PRO A 69 13.74 10.88 9.53
N GLN A 70 14.33 10.55 10.69
CA GLN A 70 13.60 10.49 11.97
C GLN A 70 12.91 11.81 12.35
N ALA A 71 13.40 12.95 11.83
CA ALA A 71 12.78 14.25 12.04
C ALA A 71 11.31 14.30 11.57
N ILE A 72 10.95 13.52 10.55
CA ILE A 72 9.57 13.42 10.04
C ILE A 72 8.63 12.82 11.08
N CYS A 73 9.11 11.93 11.95
CA CYS A 73 8.32 11.33 13.02
C CYS A 73 7.79 12.34 14.05
N ASN A 74 8.42 13.53 14.14
CA ASN A 74 8.17 14.52 15.19
C ASN A 74 7.55 15.81 14.64
N LEU A 75 6.82 15.73 13.53
CA LEU A 75 6.08 16.84 12.93
C LEU A 75 4.67 16.92 13.54
N PRO A 76 4.41 17.88 14.46
CA PRO A 76 3.20 17.88 15.30
C PRO A 76 1.92 18.23 14.54
N SER A 77 2.04 18.89 13.38
CA SER A 77 0.92 19.40 12.60
C SER A 77 0.71 18.65 11.28
N LEU A 78 1.50 17.60 11.03
CA LEU A 78 1.46 16.86 9.78
C LEU A 78 0.13 16.11 9.65
N VAL A 79 -0.61 16.41 8.58
CA VAL A 79 -1.88 15.79 8.21
C VAL A 79 -1.72 14.91 6.98
N PHE A 80 -0.93 15.34 6.00
CA PHE A 80 -0.70 14.61 4.75
C PHE A 80 0.79 14.33 4.57
N LEU A 81 1.18 13.05 4.55
CA LEU A 81 2.51 12.61 4.16
C LEU A 81 2.40 11.74 2.90
N GLN A 82 2.81 12.29 1.76
CA GLN A 82 2.78 11.59 0.48
C GLN A 82 4.18 11.54 -0.12
N LEU A 83 4.78 10.35 -0.10
CA LEU A 83 6.15 10.08 -0.57
C LEU A 83 6.16 9.00 -1.67
N SER A 84 4.99 8.71 -2.25
CA SER A 84 4.83 7.59 -3.18
C SER A 84 5.58 7.76 -4.50
N SER A 85 5.89 6.66 -5.17
CA SER A 85 6.61 6.66 -6.46
C SER A 85 7.95 7.39 -6.38
N ASN A 86 8.80 6.96 -5.45
CA ASN A 86 10.18 7.39 -5.34
C ASN A 86 11.09 6.15 -5.31
N ASN A 87 12.38 6.36 -5.08
CA ASN A 87 13.36 5.29 -4.92
C ASN A 87 13.90 5.25 -3.47
N LEU A 88 13.06 5.64 -2.49
CA LEU A 88 13.38 5.58 -1.07
C LEU A 88 13.53 4.12 -0.64
N SER A 89 14.44 3.85 0.27
CA SER A 89 14.85 2.50 0.64
C SER A 89 15.06 2.37 2.15
N SER A 90 15.74 1.30 2.57
CA SER A 90 16.02 0.97 3.97
C SER A 90 14.75 0.59 4.75
N LYS A 91 14.88 0.47 6.07
CA LYS A 91 13.75 0.14 6.95
C LYS A 91 12.94 1.39 7.26
N LEU A 92 11.63 1.22 7.47
CA LEU A 92 10.81 2.29 8.03
C LEU A 92 11.33 2.62 9.44
N PRO A 93 11.48 3.90 9.80
CA PRO A 93 11.95 4.27 11.13
C PRO A 93 10.92 3.81 12.17
N GLN A 94 11.37 3.24 13.30
CA GLN A 94 10.47 2.71 14.33
C GLN A 94 9.51 3.77 14.89
N CYS A 95 9.93 5.04 14.88
CA CYS A 95 9.11 6.18 15.29
C CYS A 95 8.03 6.58 14.29
N LEU A 96 7.99 5.99 13.07
CA LEU A 96 7.05 6.42 12.04
C LEU A 96 5.59 6.31 12.50
N GLY A 97 5.29 5.32 13.35
CA GLY A 97 3.97 5.18 13.97
C GLY A 97 3.54 6.40 14.79
N ASN A 98 4.46 7.22 15.31
CA ASN A 98 4.13 8.40 16.12
C ASN A 98 3.37 9.47 15.33
N ILE A 99 3.58 9.58 14.02
CA ILE A 99 2.85 10.58 13.21
C ILE A 99 1.37 10.25 13.14
N SER A 100 0.96 9.02 13.48
CA SER A 100 -0.43 8.59 13.41
C SER A 100 -1.34 9.38 14.36
N HIS A 101 -0.80 10.07 15.37
CA HIS A 101 -1.56 10.96 16.24
C HIS A 101 -2.17 12.13 15.45
N SER A 102 -1.44 12.73 14.49
CA SER A 102 -1.89 13.90 13.72
C SER A 102 -2.20 13.62 12.26
N ALA A 103 -1.53 12.64 11.67
CA ALA A 103 -1.63 12.35 10.24
C ALA A 103 -2.95 11.69 9.90
N SER A 104 -3.56 12.15 8.81
CA SER A 104 -4.77 11.55 8.24
C SER A 104 -4.45 10.63 7.06
N VAL A 105 -3.42 10.97 6.27
CA VAL A 105 -2.98 10.21 5.10
C VAL A 105 -1.49 9.92 5.19
N LEU A 106 -1.14 8.64 5.07
CA LEU A 106 0.23 8.16 4.97
C LEU A 106 0.38 7.29 3.70
N ASP A 107 0.98 7.87 2.66
CA ASP A 107 1.23 7.19 1.38
C ASP A 107 2.73 7.05 1.12
N LEU A 108 3.23 5.83 1.23
CA LEU A 108 4.61 5.42 0.93
C LEU A 108 4.67 4.44 -0.25
N ARG A 109 3.58 4.33 -1.03
CA ARG A 109 3.47 3.38 -2.13
C ARG A 109 4.63 3.47 -3.11
N ASN A 110 5.01 2.35 -3.72
CA ASN A 110 5.95 2.32 -4.85
C ASN A 110 7.29 2.95 -4.49
N ASN A 111 7.98 2.30 -3.56
CA ASN A 111 9.34 2.60 -3.10
C ASN A 111 10.10 1.27 -2.93
N SER A 112 11.27 1.32 -2.30
CA SER A 112 12.12 0.16 -1.99
C SER A 112 12.27 -0.08 -0.49
N PHE A 113 11.26 0.27 0.33
CA PHE A 113 11.30 0.04 1.78
C PHE A 113 11.32 -1.46 2.09
N SER A 114 12.06 -1.84 3.13
CA SER A 114 12.27 -3.24 3.55
C SER A 114 12.12 -3.41 5.06
N GLY A 115 12.18 -4.65 5.55
CA GLY A 115 11.94 -4.95 6.96
C GLY A 115 10.48 -4.82 7.37
N ASP A 116 10.23 -4.81 8.67
CA ASP A 116 8.88 -4.81 9.23
C ASP A 116 8.23 -3.42 9.20
N ILE A 117 6.90 -3.40 9.16
CA ILE A 117 6.12 -2.19 9.46
C ILE A 117 6.19 -1.94 10.98
N PRO A 118 6.58 -0.73 11.45
CA PRO A 118 6.69 -0.44 12.88
C PRO A 118 5.40 -0.69 13.68
N ASP A 119 5.53 -1.40 14.80
CA ASP A 119 4.42 -1.69 15.72
C ASP A 119 4.29 -0.60 16.80
N ALA A 120 4.13 0.65 16.35
CA ALA A 120 4.17 1.85 17.21
C ALA A 120 3.09 2.90 16.86
N PHE A 121 1.96 2.48 16.28
CA PHE A 121 0.86 3.39 15.99
C PHE A 121 0.20 3.90 17.29
N SER A 122 0.07 5.22 17.42
CA SER A 122 -0.44 5.88 18.64
C SER A 122 -1.84 5.42 19.04
N SER A 123 -2.15 5.45 20.33
CA SER A 123 -3.48 5.08 20.88
C SER A 123 -4.62 5.99 20.40
N ASP A 124 -4.30 7.23 20.05
CA ASP A 124 -5.19 8.24 19.48
C ASP A 124 -5.03 8.39 17.96
N CYS A 125 -4.68 7.29 17.28
CA CYS A 125 -4.46 7.28 15.84
C CYS A 125 -5.63 7.90 15.04
N THR A 126 -5.32 8.92 14.24
CA THR A 126 -6.25 9.68 13.38
C THR A 126 -6.16 9.31 11.89
N LEU A 127 -5.28 8.38 11.54
CA LEU A 127 -5.10 7.91 10.17
C LEU A 127 -6.40 7.36 9.59
N ARG A 128 -6.73 7.85 8.39
CA ARG A 128 -7.83 7.38 7.54
C ARG A 128 -7.34 6.54 6.39
N GLU A 129 -6.12 6.79 5.95
CA GLU A 129 -5.51 6.10 4.83
C GLU A 129 -4.05 5.75 5.11
N ILE A 130 -3.74 4.48 4.84
CA ILE A 130 -2.38 3.95 4.83
C ILE A 130 -2.20 3.20 3.52
N ASP A 131 -1.26 3.66 2.69
CA ASP A 131 -0.79 2.94 1.51
C ASP A 131 0.73 2.67 1.62
N PHE A 132 1.07 1.41 1.85
CA PHE A 132 2.45 0.89 1.87
C PHE A 132 2.71 -0.05 0.70
N SER A 133 1.82 -0.09 -0.30
CA SER A 133 1.90 -1.07 -1.37
C SER A 133 3.13 -0.88 -2.27
N GLN A 134 3.49 -1.92 -3.02
CA GLN A 134 4.64 -1.89 -3.96
C GLN A 134 5.94 -1.51 -3.25
N ASN A 135 6.30 -2.30 -2.24
CA ASN A 135 7.54 -2.17 -1.50
C ASN A 135 8.15 -3.57 -1.28
N GLN A 136 9.16 -3.68 -0.43
CA GLN A 136 9.78 -4.94 -0.02
C GLN A 136 9.55 -5.23 1.47
N LEU A 137 8.47 -4.68 2.06
CA LEU A 137 8.14 -4.84 3.46
C LEU A 137 7.83 -6.30 3.79
N GLU A 138 8.24 -6.75 4.96
CA GLU A 138 8.12 -8.13 5.42
C GLU A 138 7.54 -8.20 6.84
N GLY A 139 7.62 -9.37 7.47
CA GLY A 139 7.09 -9.59 8.80
C GLY A 139 5.56 -9.64 8.82
N LYS A 140 4.99 -9.18 9.93
CA LYS A 140 3.55 -9.24 10.23
C LYS A 140 2.89 -7.88 10.12
N ILE A 141 1.58 -7.88 10.03
CA ILE A 141 0.80 -6.65 10.12
C ILE A 141 0.81 -6.20 11.61
N PRO A 142 1.28 -4.97 11.92
CA PRO A 142 1.47 -4.53 13.30
C PRO A 142 0.14 -4.48 14.05
N ARG A 143 0.15 -4.91 15.31
CA ARG A 143 -1.07 -5.01 16.13
C ARG A 143 -1.50 -3.64 16.65
N SER A 144 -0.58 -2.70 16.79
CA SER A 144 -0.87 -1.32 17.14
C SER A 144 -1.77 -0.61 16.11
N LEU A 145 -1.85 -1.11 14.86
CA LEU A 145 -2.83 -0.59 13.89
C LEU A 145 -4.26 -0.70 14.40
N ALA A 146 -4.55 -1.60 15.35
CA ALA A 146 -5.85 -1.69 16.03
C ALA A 146 -6.29 -0.37 16.68
N ASN A 147 -5.35 0.53 16.99
CA ASN A 147 -5.63 1.86 17.53
C ASN A 147 -6.24 2.83 16.49
N CYS A 148 -6.02 2.58 15.19
CA CYS A 148 -6.48 3.42 14.09
C CYS A 148 -7.95 3.18 13.73
N THR A 149 -8.85 3.44 14.68
CA THR A 149 -10.30 3.22 14.52
C THR A 149 -10.95 4.08 13.43
N GLN A 150 -10.26 5.14 12.99
CA GLN A 150 -10.69 6.02 11.91
C GLN A 150 -10.31 5.53 10.51
N LEU A 151 -9.56 4.43 10.41
CA LEU A 151 -9.02 3.92 9.14
C LEU A 151 -10.14 3.54 8.18
N GLU A 152 -10.10 4.12 6.99
CA GLU A 152 -11.02 3.88 5.87
C GLU A 152 -10.38 3.02 4.78
N ILE A 153 -9.08 3.17 4.57
CA ILE A 153 -8.31 2.50 3.53
C ILE A 153 -7.02 1.93 4.11
N LEU A 154 -6.80 0.64 3.91
CA LEU A 154 -5.53 -0.03 4.15
C LEU A 154 -5.08 -0.77 2.89
N ASN A 155 -3.97 -0.31 2.31
CA ASN A 155 -3.33 -0.97 1.18
C ASN A 155 -1.89 -1.34 1.55
N ILE A 156 -1.62 -2.64 1.63
CA ILE A 156 -0.27 -3.19 1.86
C ILE A 156 0.10 -4.21 0.77
N GLY A 157 -0.59 -4.16 -0.38
CA GLY A 157 -0.39 -5.09 -1.48
C GLY A 157 1.02 -5.04 -2.08
N GLU A 158 1.44 -6.08 -2.79
CA GLU A 158 2.73 -6.13 -3.49
C GLU A 158 3.91 -5.91 -2.54
N ASN A 159 3.98 -6.74 -1.50
CA ASN A 159 5.03 -6.77 -0.50
C ASN A 159 5.43 -8.23 -0.20
N LYS A 160 6.18 -8.47 0.89
CA LYS A 160 6.60 -9.79 1.36
C LYS A 160 5.98 -10.13 2.72
N ILE A 161 4.84 -9.54 3.08
CA ILE A 161 4.17 -9.73 4.38
C ILE A 161 3.81 -11.19 4.57
N ASN A 162 4.24 -11.76 5.69
CA ASN A 162 4.05 -13.15 6.08
C ASN A 162 3.28 -13.22 7.40
N ASP A 163 1.96 -13.30 7.29
CA ASP A 163 1.04 -13.36 8.42
C ASP A 163 -0.21 -14.17 8.06
N VAL A 164 -1.10 -14.39 9.03
CA VAL A 164 -2.45 -14.88 8.78
C VAL A 164 -3.37 -13.72 8.36
N PHE A 165 -4.55 -14.06 7.85
CA PHE A 165 -5.57 -13.04 7.54
C PHE A 165 -5.88 -12.19 8.80
N PRO A 166 -5.78 -10.85 8.72
CA PRO A 166 -5.94 -9.96 9.87
C PRO A 166 -7.42 -9.77 10.24
N SER A 167 -8.06 -10.82 10.74
CA SER A 167 -9.49 -10.81 11.09
C SER A 167 -9.87 -9.77 12.14
N TRP A 168 -8.90 -9.30 12.93
CA TRP A 168 -9.06 -8.24 13.93
C TRP A 168 -9.35 -6.86 13.32
N LEU A 169 -9.00 -6.62 12.06
CA LEU A 169 -9.42 -5.43 11.31
C LEU A 169 -10.94 -5.37 11.10
N GLY A 170 -11.65 -6.50 11.28
CA GLY A 170 -13.10 -6.57 11.18
C GLY A 170 -13.85 -5.69 12.19
N ILE A 171 -13.17 -5.27 13.26
CA ILE A 171 -13.74 -4.40 14.29
C ILE A 171 -13.80 -2.94 13.81
N PHE A 172 -13.10 -2.57 12.74
CA PHE A 172 -12.97 -1.17 12.34
C PHE A 172 -14.28 -0.62 11.77
N PRO A 173 -14.86 0.42 12.40
CA PRO A 173 -16.19 0.91 12.03
C PRO A 173 -16.18 1.69 10.71
N LYS A 174 -15.01 2.10 10.22
CA LYS A 174 -14.85 2.95 9.03
C LYS A 174 -14.13 2.27 7.87
N LEU A 175 -13.56 1.08 8.05
CA LEU A 175 -12.76 0.44 7.02
C LEU A 175 -13.63 0.03 5.82
N ARG A 176 -13.27 0.53 4.65
CA ARG A 176 -13.99 0.36 3.38
C ARG A 176 -13.16 -0.38 2.33
N VAL A 177 -11.85 -0.19 2.35
CA VAL A 177 -10.94 -0.77 1.36
C VAL A 177 -9.82 -1.50 2.07
N LEU A 178 -9.67 -2.80 1.78
CA LEU A 178 -8.61 -3.65 2.29
C LEU A 178 -7.91 -4.36 1.13
N ILE A 179 -6.71 -3.92 0.80
CA ILE A 179 -5.89 -4.50 -0.28
C ILE A 179 -4.66 -5.15 0.33
N LEU A 180 -4.63 -6.49 0.30
CA LEU A 180 -3.55 -7.34 0.81
C LEU A 180 -2.88 -8.16 -0.29
N ARG A 181 -3.20 -7.88 -1.56
CA ARG A 181 -2.80 -8.67 -2.72
C ARG A 181 -1.29 -8.88 -2.82
N SER A 182 -0.84 -9.95 -3.47
CA SER A 182 0.58 -10.19 -3.79
C SER A 182 1.49 -10.07 -2.56
N ASN A 183 1.25 -10.94 -1.58
CA ASN A 183 2.00 -11.08 -0.33
C ASN A 183 2.22 -12.57 -0.03
N ARG A 184 2.71 -12.90 1.17
CA ARG A 184 2.91 -14.28 1.66
C ARG A 184 1.89 -14.65 2.72
N LEU A 185 0.71 -14.01 2.74
CA LEU A 185 -0.31 -14.30 3.74
C LEU A 185 -0.82 -15.73 3.60
N HIS A 186 -1.07 -16.40 4.71
CA HIS A 186 -1.38 -17.82 4.71
C HIS A 186 -2.44 -18.20 5.76
N GLY A 187 -2.71 -19.50 5.85
CA GLY A 187 -3.72 -20.05 6.74
C GLY A 187 -5.12 -20.02 6.14
N VAL A 188 -6.12 -20.22 6.99
CA VAL A 188 -7.53 -20.20 6.58
C VAL A 188 -8.12 -18.82 6.84
N ILE A 189 -8.91 -18.33 5.91
CA ILE A 189 -9.71 -17.12 6.10
C ILE A 189 -11.00 -17.57 6.78
N GLY A 190 -11.04 -17.38 8.08
CA GLY A 190 -12.15 -17.78 8.94
C GLY A 190 -12.80 -16.60 9.65
N LYS A 191 -13.94 -16.86 10.29
CA LYS A 191 -14.58 -15.85 11.14
C LYS A 191 -13.62 -15.37 12.23
N PRO A 192 -13.55 -14.05 12.49
CA PRO A 192 -12.92 -13.55 13.71
C PRO A 192 -13.59 -14.20 14.92
N ARG A 193 -12.83 -14.43 16.00
CA ARG A 193 -13.38 -14.87 17.29
C ARG A 193 -14.30 -13.83 17.95
N ALA A 194 -14.39 -12.62 17.38
CA ALA A 194 -15.19 -11.50 17.86
C ALA A 194 -16.50 -11.34 17.07
N THR A 195 -17.51 -10.79 17.73
CA THR A 195 -18.90 -10.58 17.26
C THR A 195 -19.07 -9.49 16.19
N PHE A 196 -18.01 -8.77 15.83
CA PHE A 196 -18.06 -7.61 14.95
C PHE A 196 -17.39 -7.92 13.61
N GLU A 197 -18.22 -7.96 12.57
CA GLU A 197 -17.83 -8.20 11.17
C GLU A 197 -17.49 -6.85 10.51
N PHE A 198 -16.69 -6.88 9.43
CA PHE A 198 -16.30 -5.72 8.63
C PHE A 198 -17.51 -4.94 8.08
N GLN A 199 -18.13 -4.07 8.88
CA GLN A 199 -19.47 -3.52 8.63
C GLN A 199 -19.57 -2.58 7.42
N ARG A 200 -18.47 -1.93 7.08
CA ARG A 200 -18.40 -0.94 6.00
C ARG A 200 -17.50 -1.35 4.83
N LEU A 201 -16.95 -2.56 4.87
CA LEU A 201 -16.00 -3.01 3.88
C LEU A 201 -16.69 -3.22 2.53
N GLN A 202 -16.15 -2.57 1.50
CA GLN A 202 -16.70 -2.50 0.16
C GLN A 202 -15.77 -3.15 -0.85
N ILE A 203 -14.46 -3.01 -0.65
CA ILE A 203 -13.42 -3.52 -1.56
C ILE A 203 -12.45 -4.36 -0.76
N VAL A 204 -12.27 -5.60 -1.20
CA VAL A 204 -11.30 -6.54 -0.65
C VAL A 204 -10.54 -7.20 -1.77
N ASP A 205 -9.21 -7.10 -1.74
CA ASP A 205 -8.33 -7.83 -2.65
C ASP A 205 -7.29 -8.62 -1.86
N LEU A 206 -7.41 -9.95 -1.94
CA LEU A 206 -6.54 -10.93 -1.28
C LEU A 206 -5.75 -11.76 -2.29
N SER A 207 -5.81 -11.42 -3.59
CA SER A 207 -5.20 -12.19 -4.68
C SER A 207 -3.68 -12.35 -4.49
N GLY A 208 -3.07 -13.38 -5.06
CA GLY A 208 -1.61 -13.57 -4.96
C GLY A 208 -1.09 -13.79 -3.53
N ASN A 209 -1.80 -14.58 -2.73
CA ASN A 209 -1.38 -15.01 -1.38
C ASN A 209 -1.44 -16.54 -1.27
N CYS A 210 -1.03 -17.09 -0.12
CA CYS A 210 -0.93 -18.52 0.18
C CYS A 210 -2.06 -19.04 1.09
N PHE A 211 -3.27 -18.49 0.98
CA PHE A 211 -4.42 -18.94 1.77
C PHE A 211 -4.86 -20.36 1.38
N ARG A 212 -5.20 -21.18 2.38
CA ARG A 212 -5.58 -22.59 2.20
C ARG A 212 -7.09 -22.82 2.03
N GLY A 213 -7.90 -21.77 2.22
CA GLY A 213 -9.34 -21.84 2.04
C GLY A 213 -10.12 -20.86 2.91
N LEU A 214 -11.44 -20.90 2.72
CA LEU A 214 -12.42 -20.11 3.46
C LEU A 214 -13.19 -21.03 4.42
N CYS A 215 -13.55 -20.53 5.60
CA CYS A 215 -14.37 -21.24 6.57
C CYS A 215 -15.32 -20.30 7.34
N GLY A 216 -16.40 -20.85 7.88
CA GLY A 216 -17.46 -20.11 8.56
C GLY A 216 -18.61 -19.66 7.64
N LYS A 217 -19.73 -19.27 8.23
CA LYS A 217 -20.97 -18.94 7.49
C LYS A 217 -20.74 -17.87 6.41
N PRO A 218 -21.33 -18.01 5.20
CA PRO A 218 -22.34 -19.00 4.82
C PRO A 218 -21.78 -20.39 4.46
N LEU A 219 -20.46 -20.59 4.51
CA LEU A 219 -19.85 -21.88 4.18
C LEU A 219 -20.12 -22.92 5.27
N SER A 220 -20.37 -24.16 4.85
CA SER A 220 -20.60 -25.30 5.75
C SER A 220 -19.33 -25.77 6.46
N ARG A 221 -18.13 -25.37 5.97
CA ARG A 221 -16.84 -25.73 6.55
C ARG A 221 -16.59 -24.96 7.86
N LYS A 222 -16.43 -25.69 8.98
CA LYS A 222 -16.04 -25.11 10.27
C LYS A 222 -14.57 -24.65 10.22
N CYS A 223 -14.24 -23.59 10.95
CA CYS A 223 -12.85 -23.19 11.14
C CYS A 223 -12.21 -24.04 12.25
N GLY A 224 -11.24 -24.88 11.90
CA GLY A 224 -10.53 -25.77 12.83
C GLY A 224 -9.26 -26.38 12.19
N ASN A 225 -8.36 -26.90 13.01
CA ASN A 225 -7.05 -27.44 12.61
C ASN A 225 -7.21 -28.82 11.93
N GLY A 226 -7.77 -28.86 10.73
CA GLY A 226 -7.63 -30.02 9.86
C GLY A 226 -6.21 -30.06 9.31
N GLU A 227 -5.43 -31.08 9.67
CA GLU A 227 -4.37 -31.59 8.81
C GLU A 227 -5.03 -31.99 7.49
N ASP A 228 -5.09 -31.06 6.54
CA ASP A 228 -5.46 -31.37 5.17
C ASP A 228 -4.26 -32.09 4.54
N SER A 229 -4.21 -33.40 4.76
CA SER A 229 -3.39 -34.32 3.99
C SER A 229 -3.64 -34.09 2.50
N LEU A 230 -2.56 -33.88 1.76
CA LEU A 230 -2.56 -33.87 0.29
C LEU A 230 -3.30 -35.12 -0.21
N PRO A 231 -4.25 -35.01 -1.16
CA PRO A 231 -4.66 -36.20 -1.89
C PRO A 231 -3.45 -36.70 -2.67
N ALA A 232 -3.03 -37.94 -2.41
CA ALA A 232 -2.04 -38.63 -3.22
C ALA A 232 -2.50 -38.64 -4.68
N ALA A 233 -1.60 -38.28 -5.60
CA ALA A 233 -1.83 -38.39 -7.03
C ALA A 233 -2.08 -39.86 -7.38
N LYS A 234 -3.34 -40.21 -7.70
CA LYS A 234 -3.64 -41.45 -8.40
C LYS A 234 -3.21 -41.29 -9.86
N ARG A 235 -2.22 -42.08 -10.27
CA ARG A 235 -1.98 -42.40 -11.68
C ARG A 235 -3.06 -43.40 -12.07
N ASP A 236 -3.89 -43.05 -13.04
CA ASP A 236 -4.64 -44.04 -13.81
C ASP A 236 -4.22 -43.89 -15.28
N GLU A 237 -3.59 -44.96 -15.78
CA GLU A 237 -3.36 -45.25 -17.18
C GLU A 237 -4.70 -45.58 -17.85
N GLY A 238 -4.92 -45.09 -19.08
CA GLY A 238 -6.13 -45.45 -19.83
C GLY A 238 -6.34 -44.62 -21.08
N SER A 239 -5.70 -45.03 -22.18
CA SER A 239 -5.87 -44.51 -23.52
C SER A 239 -7.25 -44.81 -24.11
N ALA A 240 -7.94 -43.80 -24.67
CA ALA A 240 -8.88 -43.98 -25.77
C ALA A 240 -8.95 -42.70 -26.61
N ALA A 241 -8.50 -42.79 -27.85
CA ALA A 241 -8.48 -41.72 -28.83
C ALA A 241 -9.84 -41.56 -29.53
N TYR A 242 -10.26 -40.32 -29.80
CA TYR A 242 -11.17 -39.98 -30.90
C TYR A 242 -10.56 -38.82 -31.71
N PRO A 243 -10.51 -38.90 -33.05
CA PRO A 243 -9.82 -37.93 -33.89
C PRO A 243 -10.78 -36.88 -34.44
N LEU A 244 -10.51 -35.60 -34.14
CA LEU A 244 -10.99 -34.46 -34.91
C LEU A 244 -9.83 -33.47 -34.98
N GLU A 245 -9.12 -33.50 -36.11
CA GLU A 245 -8.05 -32.56 -36.42
C GLU A 245 -8.62 -31.15 -36.57
N PHE A 246 -8.56 -30.38 -35.49
CA PHE A 246 -8.64 -28.92 -35.54
C PHE A 246 -7.21 -28.40 -35.36
N GLY A 247 -6.67 -27.77 -36.40
CA GLY A 247 -5.24 -27.44 -36.52
C GLY A 247 -4.72 -26.54 -35.38
N TRP A 248 -3.95 -27.14 -34.47
CA TRP A 248 -3.25 -26.47 -33.36
C TRP A 248 -2.33 -25.32 -33.81
N LYS A 249 -1.88 -25.32 -35.08
CA LYS A 249 -1.06 -24.25 -35.64
C LYS A 249 -1.79 -22.89 -35.69
N VAL A 250 -3.13 -22.88 -35.87
CA VAL A 250 -3.93 -21.64 -35.86
C VAL A 250 -4.17 -21.15 -34.43
N VAL A 251 -4.36 -22.10 -33.49
CA VAL A 251 -4.57 -21.80 -32.07
C VAL A 251 -3.30 -21.21 -31.43
N VAL A 252 -2.11 -21.72 -31.76
CA VAL A 252 -0.84 -21.26 -31.16
C VAL A 252 -0.47 -19.83 -31.56
N ILE A 253 -0.76 -19.41 -32.80
CA ILE A 253 -0.43 -18.05 -33.27
C ILE A 253 -1.39 -17.00 -32.67
N GLY A 254 -2.67 -17.35 -32.52
CA GLY A 254 -3.66 -16.50 -31.84
C GLY A 254 -3.43 -16.37 -30.34
N TYR A 255 -3.05 -17.47 -29.66
CA TYR A 255 -2.79 -17.46 -28.22
C TYR A 255 -1.51 -16.69 -27.85
N ALA A 256 -0.43 -16.81 -28.64
CA ALA A 256 0.84 -16.17 -28.29
C ALA A 256 0.81 -14.64 -28.39
N SER A 257 0.09 -14.09 -29.38
CA SER A 257 -0.01 -12.64 -29.60
C SER A 257 -1.14 -12.00 -28.79
N GLY A 258 -2.28 -12.68 -28.66
CA GLY A 258 -3.44 -12.21 -27.90
C GLY A 258 -3.28 -12.28 -26.38
N LEU A 259 -2.52 -13.26 -25.85
CA LEU A 259 -2.38 -13.43 -24.40
C LEU A 259 -1.29 -12.53 -23.82
N VAL A 260 -0.23 -12.21 -24.57
CA VAL A 260 0.78 -11.22 -24.10
C VAL A 260 0.21 -9.80 -24.13
N ILE A 261 -0.47 -9.41 -25.21
CA ILE A 261 -1.10 -8.08 -25.31
C ILE A 261 -2.33 -7.99 -24.39
N GLY A 262 -3.12 -9.07 -24.28
CA GLY A 262 -4.31 -9.14 -23.42
C GLY A 262 -3.99 -9.24 -21.93
N VAL A 263 -2.88 -9.86 -21.52
CA VAL A 263 -2.42 -9.86 -20.12
C VAL A 263 -1.70 -8.56 -19.80
N ILE A 264 -0.94 -7.95 -20.71
CA ILE A 264 -0.32 -6.63 -20.46
C ILE A 264 -1.40 -5.55 -20.40
N LEU A 265 -2.32 -5.48 -21.35
CA LEU A 265 -3.45 -4.53 -21.29
C LEU A 265 -4.42 -4.90 -20.17
N GLY A 266 -4.67 -6.18 -19.90
CA GLY A 266 -5.50 -6.63 -18.78
C GLY A 266 -4.91 -6.22 -17.43
N CYS A 267 -3.64 -6.51 -17.17
CA CYS A 267 -2.96 -6.13 -15.93
C CYS A 267 -2.73 -4.61 -15.81
N VAL A 268 -2.48 -3.89 -16.91
CA VAL A 268 -2.34 -2.42 -16.90
C VAL A 268 -3.69 -1.73 -16.77
N MET A 269 -4.77 -2.27 -17.35
CA MET A 269 -6.12 -1.70 -17.20
C MET A 269 -6.71 -2.01 -15.82
N ASP A 270 -6.45 -3.17 -15.24
CA ASP A 270 -6.98 -3.54 -13.92
C ASP A 270 -6.34 -2.67 -12.83
N THR A 271 -5.02 -2.55 -12.83
CA THR A 271 -4.28 -1.64 -11.90
C THR A 271 -4.69 -0.18 -12.07
N ARG A 272 -4.84 0.32 -13.30
CA ARG A 272 -5.28 1.70 -13.55
C ARG A 272 -6.73 1.96 -13.15
N LYS A 273 -7.62 0.97 -13.23
CA LYS A 273 -9.03 1.12 -12.84
C LYS A 273 -9.19 1.19 -11.32
N TYR A 274 -8.41 0.42 -10.56
CA TYR A 274 -8.37 0.54 -9.09
C TYR A 274 -7.70 1.84 -8.66
N GLU A 275 -6.56 2.21 -9.25
CA GLU A 275 -5.96 3.52 -9.00
C GLU A 275 -6.89 4.67 -9.35
N TRP A 276 -7.64 4.58 -10.45
CA TRP A 276 -8.63 5.58 -10.85
C TRP A 276 -9.83 5.63 -9.90
N LEU A 277 -10.33 4.48 -9.42
CA LEU A 277 -11.40 4.45 -8.41
C LEU A 277 -10.95 5.05 -7.09
N VAL A 278 -9.74 4.70 -6.67
CA VAL A 278 -9.08 5.21 -5.46
C VAL A 278 -8.81 6.74 -5.63
N LYS A 279 -8.17 7.17 -6.72
CA LYS A 279 -7.94 8.60 -7.09
C LYS A 279 -9.21 9.44 -7.27
N ASN A 280 -10.27 8.91 -7.89
CA ASN A 280 -11.53 9.65 -8.06
C ASN A 280 -12.37 9.72 -6.79
N TYR A 281 -12.26 8.72 -5.90
CA TYR A 281 -12.75 8.89 -4.52
C TYR A 281 -11.93 9.96 -3.77
N PHE A 282 -10.63 10.09 -4.03
CA PHE A 282 -9.75 11.10 -3.42
C PHE A 282 -9.98 12.54 -3.92
N ALA A 283 -10.34 12.75 -5.19
CA ALA A 283 -10.66 14.08 -5.72
C ALA A 283 -11.84 14.79 -5.00
N ARG A 284 -12.64 14.04 -4.21
CA ARG A 284 -13.71 14.60 -3.37
C ARG A 284 -13.24 15.21 -2.04
N TRP A 285 -11.99 15.00 -1.63
CA TRP A 285 -11.47 15.43 -0.33
C TRP A 285 -10.46 16.60 -0.41
N GLN A 286 -10.12 17.05 -1.62
CA GLN A 286 -9.37 18.30 -1.86
C GLN A 286 -10.29 19.54 -1.96
N ARG A 287 -11.55 19.42 -1.53
CA ARG A 287 -12.52 20.52 -1.46
C ARG A 287 -12.99 20.74 -0.03
#